data_AF-A0A7W6NNE6-F1
#
_entry.id   AF-A0A7W6NNE6-F1
#
_cell.length_a   1.000
_cell.length_b   1.000
_cell.length_c   1.000
_cell.angle_alpha   90.00
_cell.angle_beta   90.00
_cell.angle_gamma   90.00
#
_symmetry.space_group_name_H-M   'P 1'
#
loop_
_entity.id
_entity.type
_entity.pdbx_description
1 polymer ?
#
loop_
_entity_poly.entity_id
_entity_poly.type
_entity_poly.pdbx_seq_one_letter_code
_entity_poly.pdbx_strand_id
1 'polypeptide(L)'
;MGLAAGFAATIAVSILEVANVVLGPWAVSFPRLLSYVLQSPDNVAVGWIAHLVVGTLVLGPLFAVLCPRLPTDTAESKGILFAVGAFIIMGLTVAPMAGVGVFFMKAGFGTFAWMVATHAVFGLVLGNVYGRLAGHSKEGHDLIYGANGHHRHGPYHA
;
A
#
# COMPACT_ATOMS: atom_id res chain seq x y z
N MET A 1 10.46 -7.33 0.68
CA MET A 1 10.17 -6.22 -0.25
C MET A 1 8.77 -5.65 -0.06
N GLY A 2 7.72 -6.48 -0.06
CA GLY A 2 6.33 -6.02 0.16
C GLY A 2 6.12 -5.23 1.45
N LEU A 3 6.68 -5.69 2.58
CA LEU A 3 6.60 -4.99 3.87
C LEU A 3 7.19 -3.57 3.81
N ALA A 4 8.40 -3.41 3.25
CA ALA A 4 9.04 -2.10 3.13
C ALA A 4 8.28 -1.16 2.19
N ALA A 5 7.76 -1.67 1.07
CA ALA A 5 6.92 -0.89 0.15
C ALA A 5 5.59 -0.49 0.79
N GLY A 6 4.92 -1.41 1.50
CA GLY A 6 3.70 -1.13 2.26
C GLY A 6 3.93 -0.10 3.35
N PHE A 7 5.02 -0.21 4.11
CA PHE A 7 5.40 0.76 5.12
C PHE A 7 5.60 2.16 4.52
N ALA A 8 6.40 2.28 3.45
CA ALA A 8 6.66 3.55 2.79
C ALA A 8 5.36 4.20 2.26
N ALA A 9 4.49 3.41 1.64
CA ALA A 9 3.18 3.88 1.18
C ALA A 9 2.28 4.32 2.33
N THR A 10 2.31 3.60 3.45
CA THR A 10 1.52 3.94 4.64
C THR A 10 2.01 5.22 5.29
N ILE A 11 3.33 5.46 5.33
CA ILE A 11 3.89 6.75 5.77
C ILE A 11 3.40 7.88 4.87
N ALA A 12 3.47 7.71 3.55
CA ALA A 12 3.03 8.74 2.60
C ALA A 12 1.56 9.11 2.82
N VAL A 13 0.67 8.12 2.98
CA VAL A 13 -0.73 8.36 3.29
C VAL A 13 -0.91 8.96 4.69
N SER A 14 -0.15 8.51 5.68
CA SER A 14 -0.22 9.06 7.05
C SER A 14 0.10 10.55 7.07
N ILE A 15 1.08 11.02 6.28
CA ILE A 15 1.40 12.44 6.13
C ILE A 15 0.20 13.21 5.55
N LEU A 16 -0.45 12.67 4.52
CA LEU A 16 -1.65 13.26 3.93
C LEU A 16 -2.80 13.32 4.95
N GLU A 17 -3.02 12.25 5.70
CA GLU A 17 -4.08 12.18 6.72
C GLU A 17 -3.83 13.16 7.87
N VAL A 18 -2.57 13.32 8.31
CA VAL A 18 -2.20 14.36 9.27
C VAL A 18 -2.49 15.74 8.70
N ALA A 19 -2.17 16.00 7.43
CA ALA A 19 -2.47 17.27 6.77
C ALA A 19 -3.99 17.54 6.72
N ASN A 20 -4.82 16.55 6.38
CA ASN A 20 -6.29 16.66 6.42
C ASN A 20 -6.81 16.94 7.84
N VAL A 21 -6.23 16.32 8.87
CA VAL A 21 -6.65 16.55 10.26
C VAL A 21 -6.24 17.94 10.77
N VAL A 22 -5.08 18.45 10.37
CA VAL A 22 -4.49 19.70 10.89
C VAL A 22 -4.89 20.94 10.11
N LEU A 23 -4.90 20.88 8.78
CA LEU A 23 -5.15 22.05 7.91
C LEU A 23 -6.63 22.37 7.73
N GLY A 24 -7.51 21.47 8.18
CA GLY A 24 -8.96 21.63 8.20
C GLY A 24 -9.62 20.30 7.89
N PRO A 25 -10.44 19.70 8.78
CA PRO A 25 -11.06 18.41 8.51
C PRO A 25 -12.19 18.55 7.48
N TRP A 26 -11.84 18.64 6.19
CA TRP A 26 -12.78 18.69 5.07
C TRP A 26 -13.22 17.28 4.63
N ALA A 27 -12.50 16.24 5.06
CA ALA A 27 -12.80 14.84 4.81
C ALA A 27 -12.66 14.02 6.10
N VAL A 28 -13.47 12.97 6.23
CA VAL A 28 -13.26 11.97 7.29
C VAL A 28 -11.96 11.22 7.01
N SER A 29 -11.03 11.24 7.97
CA SER A 29 -9.75 10.55 7.85
C SER A 29 -9.90 9.04 7.93
N PHE A 30 -9.08 8.29 7.18
CA PHE A 30 -9.13 6.84 7.21
C PHE A 30 -8.84 6.22 8.60
N PRO A 31 -7.87 6.72 9.39
CA PRO A 31 -7.70 6.28 10.78
C PRO A 31 -8.97 6.43 11.61
N ARG A 32 -9.73 7.53 11.45
CA ARG A 32 -10.99 7.72 12.17
C ARG A 32 -12.05 6.69 11.74
N LEU A 33 -12.12 6.34 10.46
CA LEU A 33 -13.02 5.26 10.03
C LEU A 33 -12.67 3.92 10.68
N LEU A 34 -11.37 3.60 10.76
CA LEU A 34 -10.92 2.36 11.40
C LEU A 34 -11.27 2.32 12.89
N SER A 35 -11.25 3.45 13.61
CA SER A 35 -11.67 3.46 15.02
C SER A 35 -13.16 3.14 15.19
N TYR A 36 -14.03 3.55 14.26
CA TYR A 36 -15.45 3.13 14.25
C TYR A 36 -15.62 1.64 13.96
N VAL A 37 -14.90 1.11 12.96
CA VAL A 37 -14.97 -0.33 12.61
C VAL A 37 -14.47 -1.20 13.75
N LEU A 38 -13.45 -0.74 14.47
CA LEU A 38 -12.89 -1.41 15.65
C LEU A 38 -13.66 -1.12 16.95
N GLN A 39 -14.86 -0.54 16.86
CA GLN A 39 -15.76 -0.26 17.99
C GLN A 39 -15.08 0.56 19.10
N SER A 40 -14.10 1.39 18.73
CA SER A 40 -13.34 2.25 19.64
C SER A 40 -13.39 3.71 19.17
N PRO A 41 -14.58 4.30 18.95
CA PRO A 41 -14.73 5.61 18.32
C PRO A 41 -14.08 6.75 19.12
N ASP A 42 -14.05 6.64 20.45
CA ASP A 42 -13.46 7.63 21.35
C ASP A 42 -11.93 7.55 21.39
N ASN A 43 -11.34 6.50 20.82
CA ASN A 43 -9.89 6.29 20.80
C ASN A 43 -9.36 6.23 19.36
N VAL A 44 -9.16 7.42 18.78
CA VAL A 44 -8.62 7.57 17.42
C VAL A 44 -7.22 6.95 17.27
N ALA A 45 -6.44 6.82 18.37
CA ALA A 45 -5.12 6.19 18.31
C ALA A 45 -5.20 4.71 17.88
N VAL A 46 -6.26 3.99 18.25
CA VAL A 46 -6.53 2.63 17.76
C VAL A 46 -6.65 2.61 16.24
N GLY A 47 -7.35 3.60 15.68
CA GLY A 47 -7.49 3.76 14.23
C GLY A 47 -6.15 4.03 13.52
N TRP A 48 -5.27 4.82 14.12
CA TRP A 48 -3.92 5.07 13.59
C TRP A 48 -3.04 3.83 13.63
N ILE A 49 -3.08 3.07 14.72
CA ILE A 49 -2.36 1.79 14.83
C ILE A 49 -2.88 0.83 13.75
N ALA A 50 -4.20 0.72 13.61
CA ALA A 50 -4.82 -0.13 12.60
C ALA A 50 -4.43 0.31 11.17
N HIS A 51 -4.36 1.62 10.90
CA HIS A 51 -3.91 2.14 9.62
C HIS A 51 -2.48 1.68 9.29
N LEU A 52 -1.56 1.82 10.24
CA LEU A 52 -0.17 1.37 10.12
C LEU A 52 -0.07 -0.14 9.90
N VAL A 53 -0.81 -0.92 10.69
CA VAL A 53 -0.82 -2.39 10.62
C VAL A 53 -1.39 -2.88 9.30
N VAL A 54 -2.56 -2.39 8.88
CA VAL A 54 -3.20 -2.84 7.64
C VAL A 54 -2.36 -2.44 6.43
N GLY A 55 -1.89 -1.21 6.36
CA GLY A 55 -1.08 -0.75 5.23
C GLY A 55 0.26 -1.50 5.12
N THR A 56 0.92 -1.74 6.26
CA THR A 56 2.26 -2.33 6.28
C THR A 56 2.25 -3.85 6.28
N LEU A 57 1.47 -4.47 7.17
CA LEU A 57 1.52 -5.92 7.44
C LEU A 57 0.49 -6.72 6.66
N VAL A 58 -0.56 -6.08 6.13
CA VAL A 58 -1.59 -6.76 5.34
C VAL A 58 -1.42 -6.42 3.87
N LEU A 59 -1.60 -5.15 3.50
CA LEU A 59 -1.62 -4.72 2.09
C LEU A 59 -0.24 -4.81 1.43
N GLY A 60 0.84 -4.48 2.14
CA GLY A 60 2.21 -4.62 1.61
C GLY A 60 2.57 -6.06 1.18
N PRO A 61 2.44 -7.06 2.07
CA PRO A 61 2.62 -8.46 1.71
C PRO A 61 1.64 -8.96 0.66
N LEU A 62 0.37 -8.56 0.77
CA LEU A 62 -0.65 -8.94 -0.22
C LEU A 62 -0.25 -8.44 -1.62
N PHE A 63 0.20 -7.20 -1.74
CA PHE A 63 0.70 -6.68 -3.01
C PHE A 63 1.90 -7.47 -3.52
N ALA A 64 2.86 -7.85 -2.67
CA ALA A 64 4.00 -8.64 -3.12
C ALA A 64 3.58 -9.98 -3.74
N VAL A 65 2.53 -10.61 -3.20
CA VAL A 65 1.96 -11.86 -3.74
C VAL A 65 1.18 -11.61 -5.03
N LEU A 66 0.43 -10.51 -5.12
CA LEU A 66 -0.42 -10.22 -6.29
C LEU A 66 0.35 -9.59 -7.45
N CYS A 67 1.40 -8.82 -7.20
CA CYS A 67 2.16 -8.05 -8.18
C CYS A 67 2.62 -8.88 -9.41
N PRO A 68 3.12 -10.13 -9.27
CA PRO A 68 3.45 -10.97 -10.42
C PRO A 68 2.26 -11.35 -11.31
N ARG A 69 1.04 -11.34 -10.76
CA ARG A 69 -0.20 -11.78 -11.43
C ARG A 69 -1.00 -10.62 -12.04
N LEU A 70 -0.63 -9.38 -11.74
CA LEU A 70 -1.33 -8.21 -12.26
C LEU A 70 -0.99 -7.96 -13.74
N PRO A 71 -1.98 -7.73 -14.61
CA PRO A 71 -1.85 -7.73 -16.08
C PRO A 71 -1.23 -6.45 -16.67
N THR A 72 -0.54 -5.63 -15.87
CA THR A 72 0.06 -4.36 -16.32
C THR A 72 1.58 -4.45 -16.42
N ASP A 73 2.17 -3.64 -17.30
CA ASP A 73 3.60 -3.75 -17.64
C ASP A 73 4.53 -3.03 -16.66
N THR A 74 4.06 -1.97 -15.99
CA THR A 74 4.87 -1.16 -15.07
C THR A 74 4.51 -1.40 -13.61
N ALA A 75 5.52 -1.33 -12.72
CA ALA A 75 5.32 -1.52 -11.28
C ALA A 75 4.38 -0.46 -10.67
N GLU A 76 4.39 0.76 -11.21
CA GLU A 76 3.50 1.84 -10.81
C GLU A 76 2.04 1.55 -11.20
N SER A 77 1.79 1.14 -12.44
CA SER A 77 0.44 0.76 -12.89
C SER A 77 -0.11 -0.45 -12.13
N LYS A 78 0.75 -1.40 -11.73
CA LYS A 78 0.38 -2.51 -10.82
C LYS A 78 -0.07 -1.99 -9.46
N GLY A 79 0.68 -1.05 -8.90
CA GLY A 79 0.36 -0.38 -7.64
C GLY A 79 -0.98 0.34 -7.68
N ILE A 80 -1.25 1.12 -8.73
CA ILE A 80 -2.54 1.80 -8.93
C ILE A 80 -3.68 0.79 -9.05
N LEU A 81 -3.53 -0.24 -9.89
CA LEU A 81 -4.57 -1.26 -10.08
C LEU A 81 -4.93 -1.96 -8.77
N PHE A 82 -3.91 -2.30 -7.98
CA PHE A 82 -4.11 -2.86 -6.65
C PHE A 82 -4.85 -1.90 -5.71
N ALA A 83 -4.44 -0.62 -5.69
CA ALA A 83 -5.07 0.39 -4.84
C ALA A 83 -6.53 0.68 -5.22
N VAL A 84 -6.86 0.65 -6.52
CA VAL A 84 -8.25 0.74 -6.99
C VAL A 84 -9.07 -0.45 -6.49
N GLY A 85 -8.52 -1.67 -6.59
CA GLY A 85 -9.17 -2.87 -6.03
C GLY A 85 -9.40 -2.76 -4.52
N ALA A 86 -8.37 -2.35 -3.78
CA ALA A 86 -8.46 -2.14 -2.33
C ALA A 86 -9.48 -1.05 -1.96
N PHE A 87 -9.51 0.06 -2.72
CA PHE A 87 -10.48 1.13 -2.55
C PHE A 87 -11.92 0.65 -2.77
N ILE A 88 -12.16 -0.13 -3.83
CA ILE A 88 -13.48 -0.69 -4.12
C ILE A 88 -13.93 -1.61 -2.98
N ILE A 89 -13.06 -2.52 -2.54
CA ILE A 89 -13.35 -3.43 -1.41
C ILE A 89 -13.67 -2.62 -0.16
N MET A 90 -12.85 -1.63 0.18
CA MET A 90 -13.06 -0.76 1.32
C MET A 90 -14.38 0.01 1.21
N GLY A 91 -14.68 0.61 0.05
CA GLY A 91 -15.90 1.39 -0.18
C GLY A 91 -17.18 0.54 -0.10
N LEU A 92 -17.10 -0.74 -0.49
CA LEU A 92 -18.23 -1.67 -0.44
C LEU A 92 -18.40 -2.37 0.91
N THR A 93 -17.34 -2.49 1.71
CA THR A 93 -17.35 -3.28 2.95
C THR A 93 -17.07 -2.43 4.19
N VAL A 94 -15.88 -1.82 4.27
CA VAL A 94 -15.41 -1.05 5.43
C VAL A 94 -16.24 0.21 5.64
N ALA A 95 -16.58 0.94 4.58
CA ALA A 95 -17.32 2.19 4.69
C ALA A 95 -18.76 1.98 5.24
N PRO A 96 -19.55 1.00 4.79
CA PRO A 96 -20.82 0.64 5.43
C PRO A 96 -20.66 0.21 6.89
N MET A 97 -19.65 -0.60 7.22
CA MET A 97 -19.39 -1.04 8.60
C MET A 97 -19.05 0.14 9.53
N ALA A 98 -18.36 1.16 9.02
CA ALA A 98 -18.07 2.40 9.72
C ALA A 98 -19.28 3.36 9.81
N GLY A 99 -20.44 3.01 9.25
CA GLY A 99 -21.66 3.83 9.28
C GLY A 99 -21.68 5.00 8.28
N VAL A 100 -20.66 5.16 7.45
CA VAL A 100 -20.52 6.29 6.50
C VAL A 100 -21.11 6.02 5.11
N GLY A 101 -21.82 4.90 4.97
CA GLY A 101 -22.48 4.48 3.74
C GLY A 101 -21.51 3.89 2.71
N VAL A 102 -22.06 3.27 1.67
CA VAL A 102 -21.29 2.73 0.54
C VAL A 102 -20.55 3.88 -0.14
N PHE A 103 -19.25 3.69 -0.42
CA PHE A 103 -18.37 4.72 -1.01
C PHE A 103 -18.42 6.07 -0.27
N PHE A 104 -18.55 6.06 1.06
CA PHE A 104 -18.47 7.27 1.90
C PHE A 104 -19.57 8.30 1.63
N MET A 105 -20.64 7.93 0.91
CA MET A 105 -21.63 8.89 0.44
C MET A 105 -22.38 9.61 1.58
N LYS A 106 -22.49 9.02 2.78
CA LYS A 106 -23.05 9.71 3.96
C LYS A 106 -22.07 10.71 4.58
N ALA A 107 -20.77 10.53 4.37
CA ALA A 107 -19.71 11.44 4.83
C ALA A 107 -19.42 12.57 3.82
N GLY A 108 -20.18 12.65 2.72
CA GLY A 108 -20.08 13.69 1.72
C GLY A 108 -19.02 13.47 0.65
N PHE A 109 -19.13 14.22 -0.45
CA PHE A 109 -18.26 14.09 -1.62
C PHE A 109 -16.78 14.38 -1.31
N GLY A 110 -16.49 15.30 -0.38
CA GLY A 110 -15.12 15.60 0.07
C GLY A 110 -14.41 14.36 0.62
N THR A 111 -15.10 13.56 1.43
CA THR A 111 -14.56 12.31 1.96
C THR A 111 -14.33 11.27 0.85
N PHE A 112 -15.28 11.12 -0.07
CA PHE A 112 -15.10 10.22 -1.22
C PHE A 112 -13.88 10.60 -2.07
N ALA A 113 -13.77 11.87 -2.47
CA ALA A 113 -12.67 12.38 -3.27
C ALA A 113 -11.31 12.22 -2.55
N TRP A 114 -11.29 12.49 -1.24
CA TRP A 114 -10.10 12.29 -0.40
C TRP A 114 -9.66 10.83 -0.33
N MET A 115 -10.61 9.90 -0.16
CA MET A 115 -10.32 8.46 -0.13
C MET A 115 -9.76 7.98 -1.47
N VAL A 116 -10.31 8.44 -2.59
CA VAL A 116 -9.76 8.14 -3.92
C VAL A 116 -8.33 8.66 -4.06
N ALA A 117 -8.09 9.93 -3.68
CA ALA A 117 -6.78 10.56 -3.82
C ALA A 117 -5.71 9.85 -2.96
N THR A 118 -6.01 9.58 -1.69
CA THR A 118 -5.09 8.88 -0.78
C THR A 118 -4.80 7.45 -1.24
N HIS A 119 -5.78 6.73 -1.80
CA HIS A 119 -5.55 5.40 -2.38
C HIS A 119 -4.70 5.45 -3.64
N ALA A 120 -4.89 6.45 -4.51
CA ALA A 120 -4.03 6.64 -5.67
C ALA A 120 -2.56 6.87 -5.25
N VAL A 121 -2.32 7.73 -4.25
CA VAL A 121 -0.98 7.96 -3.68
C VAL A 121 -0.41 6.69 -3.06
N PHE A 122 -1.21 5.96 -2.28
CA PHE A 122 -0.81 4.67 -1.72
C PHE A 122 -0.33 3.71 -2.80
N GLY A 123 -1.12 3.53 -3.87
CA GLY A 123 -0.79 2.65 -4.99
C GLY A 123 0.48 3.06 -5.72
N LEU A 124 0.62 4.35 -6.02
CA LEU A 124 1.81 4.91 -6.69
C LEU A 124 3.09 4.65 -5.87
N VAL A 125 3.08 5.02 -4.59
CA VAL A 125 4.26 4.86 -3.72
C VAL A 125 4.59 3.38 -3.53
N LEU A 126 3.57 2.56 -3.26
CA LEU A 126 3.76 1.13 -3.05
C LEU A 126 4.35 0.46 -4.30
N GLY A 127 3.78 0.71 -5.47
CA GLY A 127 4.23 0.16 -6.74
C GLY A 127 5.66 0.58 -7.08
N ASN A 128 5.98 1.87 -6.93
CA ASN A 128 7.31 2.41 -7.22
C ASN A 128 8.38 1.85 -6.27
N VAL A 129 8.14 1.88 -4.96
CA VAL A 129 9.08 1.35 -3.96
C VAL A 129 9.27 -0.16 -4.14
N TYR A 130 8.19 -0.91 -4.35
CA TYR A 130 8.28 -2.35 -4.61
C TYR A 130 9.10 -2.65 -5.87
N GLY A 131 8.82 -1.95 -6.98
CA GLY A 131 9.52 -2.13 -8.26
C GLY A 131 11.01 -1.87 -8.13
N ARG A 132 11.40 -0.79 -7.45
CA ARG A 132 12.81 -0.47 -7.18
C ARG A 132 13.49 -1.54 -6.33
N LEU A 133 12.85 -2.00 -5.25
CA LEU A 133 13.43 -3.04 -4.40
C LEU A 133 13.55 -4.40 -5.11
N ALA A 134 12.55 -4.75 -5.91
CA ALA A 134 12.56 -5.99 -6.69
C ALA A 134 13.58 -5.97 -7.84
N GLY A 135 13.83 -4.81 -8.45
CA GLY A 135 14.87 -4.62 -9.46
C GLY A 135 16.27 -4.87 -8.89
N HIS A 136 16.62 -4.18 -7.80
CA HIS A 136 17.95 -4.31 -7.17
C HIS A 136 18.28 -5.72 -6.71
N SER A 137 17.30 -6.48 -6.20
CA SER A 137 17.56 -7.86 -5.79
C SER A 137 17.76 -8.83 -6.95
N LYS A 138 17.17 -8.58 -8.13
CA LYS A 138 17.46 -9.39 -9.32
C LYS A 138 18.89 -9.16 -9.77
N GLU A 139 19.32 -7.90 -9.85
CA GLU A 139 20.69 -7.53 -10.25
C GLU A 139 21.75 -8.08 -9.29
N GLY A 140 21.52 -8.00 -7.97
CA GLY A 140 22.42 -8.59 -6.99
C GLY A 140 22.50 -10.12 -7.04
N HIS A 141 21.41 -10.80 -7.40
CA HIS A 141 21.39 -12.25 -7.55
C HIS A 141 22.19 -12.70 -8.79
N ASP A 142 22.05 -12.00 -9.91
CA ASP A 142 22.79 -12.29 -11.14
C ASP A 142 24.30 -12.04 -10.99
N LEU A 143 24.71 -11.01 -10.23
CA LEU A 143 26.12 -10.75 -9.92
C LEU A 143 26.76 -11.86 -9.07
N ILE A 144 26.08 -12.33 -8.03
CA ILE A 144 26.61 -13.38 -7.12
C ILE A 144 26.66 -14.74 -7.82
N TYR A 145 25.68 -15.07 -8.66
CA TYR A 145 25.65 -16.35 -9.37
C TYR A 145 26.54 -16.34 -10.63
N GLY A 146 26.60 -15.22 -11.35
CA GLY A 146 27.49 -15.03 -12.50
C GLY A 146 28.97 -15.10 -12.13
N ALA A 147 29.36 -14.58 -10.96
CA ALA A 147 30.73 -14.68 -10.45
C ALA A 147 31.13 -16.13 -10.09
N ASN A 148 30.18 -16.96 -9.63
CA ASN A 148 30.42 -18.36 -9.29
C ASN A 148 30.46 -19.31 -10.51
N GLY A 149 29.94 -18.88 -11.66
CA GLY A 149 30.00 -19.65 -12.90
C GLY A 149 31.37 -19.60 -13.60
N HIS A 150 32.19 -18.58 -13.32
CA HIS A 150 33.45 -18.37 -14.04
C HIS A 150 34.67 -19.06 -13.39
N HIS A 151 34.52 -19.66 -12.20
CA HIS A 151 35.61 -20.32 -11.48
C HIS A 151 35.63 -21.86 -11.57
N ARG A 152 34.80 -22.49 -12.43
CA ARG A 152 34.73 -23.97 -12.58
C ARG A 152 35.27 -24.55 -13.90
N HIS A 153 36.14 -23.84 -14.60
CA HIS A 153 37.00 -24.46 -15.62
C HIS A 153 38.47 -24.33 -15.21
N GLY A 154 38.86 -25.13 -14.22
CA GLY A 154 40.27 -25.44 -13.99
C GLY A 154 40.79 -26.32 -15.13
N PRO A 155 41.95 -26.01 -15.73
CA PRO A 155 42.49 -26.77 -16.86
C PRO A 155 43.08 -28.07 -16.34
N TYR A 156 42.36 -29.18 -16.51
CA TYR A 156 42.94 -30.52 -16.48
C TYR A 156 42.87 -31.12 -17.88
N HIS A 157 43.80 -30.68 -18.72
CA HIS A 157 44.31 -31.45 -19.85
C HIS A 157 45.73 -31.89 -19.49
N ALA A 158 45.90 -33.20 -19.24
CA ALA A 158 47.10 -33.98 -19.54
C ALA A 158 46.78 -35.46 -19.31
#